data_AF-A0A2D8NK14-F1
#
_entry.id   AF-A0A2D8NK14-F1
#
_cell.length_a   1.000
_cell.length_b   1.000
_cell.length_c   1.000
_cell.angle_alpha   90.00
_cell.angle_beta   90.00
_cell.angle_gamma   90.00
#
_symmetry.space_group_name_H-M   'P 1'
#
loop_
_entity.id
_entity.type
_entity.pdbx_description
1 polymer ?
#
loop_
_entity_poly.entity_id
_entity_poly.type
_entity_poly.pdbx_seq_one_letter_code
_entity_poly.pdbx_strand_id
1 'polypeptide(L)'
;MGYQYDYIDGQRVEKNVASAFRKWAADFKKETGQTLHVRSGTRTVAEQQKGRDDYLSGRTKVKWADPKESSHCEIGPAGPRALDLYDSGRDAGVTTKGTHRHNVAVRLGAKYGFTWGGWGVPASEGWHFENHKVKVGVYGTVKKAATAVKSAVTSAVTPASAMLKWRWAGVQEMLRVHYNYRAGIDNNPGGPDGRSQTVAAHRRFLNAKGYAQRALGRNLRAGKWDRNDVKANQVWLASRKSNPYRGKIDGIPGKQTRSSWDTAERENAAAF
;
A
#
# COMPACT_ATOMS: atom_id res chain seq x y z
N MET A 1 -0.25 -11.42 -3.34
CA MET A 1 -0.45 -11.29 -1.88
C MET A 1 -1.83 -10.68 -1.74
N GLY A 2 -2.85 -11.49 -1.47
CA GLY A 2 -4.24 -11.03 -1.39
C GLY A 2 -4.78 -11.34 -0.01
N TYR A 3 -5.55 -10.42 0.55
CA TYR A 3 -6.34 -10.71 1.74
C TYR A 3 -7.54 -11.57 1.36
N GLN A 4 -8.00 -12.38 2.30
CA GLN A 4 -9.31 -13.00 2.21
C GLN A 4 -10.29 -12.08 2.92
N TYR A 5 -11.45 -11.87 2.31
CA TYR A 5 -12.51 -11.04 2.87
C TYR A 5 -13.75 -11.86 3.16
N ASP A 6 -14.40 -11.49 4.24
CA ASP A 6 -15.82 -11.75 4.44
C ASP A 6 -16.60 -10.45 4.22
N TYR A 7 -17.92 -10.57 4.06
CA TYR A 7 -18.84 -9.43 4.00
C TYR A 7 -19.72 -9.39 5.24
N ILE A 8 -19.80 -8.23 5.87
CA ILE A 8 -20.63 -7.95 7.04
C ILE A 8 -21.32 -6.61 6.78
N ASP A 9 -22.65 -6.57 6.84
CA ASP A 9 -23.46 -5.37 6.56
C ASP A 9 -23.10 -4.70 5.21
N GLY A 10 -22.79 -5.51 4.19
CA GLY A 10 -22.36 -5.04 2.86
C GLY A 10 -20.91 -4.52 2.80
N GLN A 11 -20.18 -4.50 3.91
CA GLN A 11 -18.79 -4.05 3.97
C GLN A 11 -17.82 -5.22 3.86
N ARG A 12 -16.72 -5.04 3.12
CA ARG A 12 -15.59 -5.99 3.15
C ARG A 12 -14.89 -5.92 4.49
N VAL A 13 -14.56 -7.05 5.08
CA VAL A 13 -13.76 -7.15 6.31
C VAL A 13 -12.74 -8.27 6.13
N GLU A 14 -11.49 -8.06 6.56
CA GLU A 14 -10.49 -9.13 6.52
C GLU A 14 -10.96 -10.35 7.32
N LYS A 15 -10.74 -11.56 6.79
CA LYS A 15 -11.37 -12.80 7.28
C LYS A 15 -11.15 -13.09 8.77
N ASN A 16 -9.94 -12.89 9.30
CA ASN A 16 -9.67 -13.10 10.71
C ASN A 16 -10.27 -11.98 11.57
N VAL A 17 -10.22 -10.73 11.09
CA VAL A 17 -10.89 -9.59 11.72
C VAL A 17 -12.41 -9.84 11.77
N ALA A 18 -13.01 -10.36 10.71
CA ALA A 18 -14.42 -10.71 10.61
C ALA A 18 -14.79 -11.83 11.59
N SER A 19 -13.97 -12.87 11.69
CA SER A 19 -14.17 -13.95 12.67
C SER A 19 -14.13 -13.43 14.11
N ALA A 20 -13.17 -12.55 14.44
CA ALA A 20 -13.09 -11.93 15.75
C ALA A 20 -14.29 -11.00 16.01
N PHE A 21 -14.70 -10.20 15.02
CA PHE A 21 -15.85 -9.31 15.13
C PHE A 21 -17.15 -10.07 15.40
N ARG A 22 -17.42 -11.18 14.71
CA ARG A 22 -18.66 -11.96 14.94
C ARG A 22 -18.78 -12.46 16.39
N LYS A 23 -17.67 -12.91 16.98
CA LYS A 23 -17.64 -13.34 18.39
C LYS A 23 -17.88 -12.17 19.33
N TRP A 24 -17.29 -11.02 19.03
CA TRP A 24 -17.50 -9.79 19.79
C TRP A 24 -18.95 -9.28 19.69
N ALA A 25 -19.51 -9.23 18.49
CA ALA A 25 -20.90 -8.82 18.24
C ALA A 25 -21.91 -9.72 18.95
N ALA A 26 -21.65 -11.03 19.02
CA ALA A 26 -22.49 -11.97 19.77
C ALA A 26 -22.47 -11.68 21.28
N ASP A 27 -21.28 -11.51 21.89
CA ASP A 27 -21.16 -11.17 23.31
C ASP A 27 -21.77 -9.80 23.61
N PHE A 28 -21.60 -8.82 22.71
CA PHE A 28 -22.20 -7.49 22.85
C PHE A 28 -23.73 -7.55 22.84
N LYS A 29 -24.32 -8.33 21.92
CA LYS A 29 -25.77 -8.53 21.87
C LYS A 29 -26.29 -9.20 23.14
N LYS A 30 -25.57 -10.19 23.65
CA LYS A 30 -25.93 -10.88 24.89
C LYS A 30 -25.98 -9.93 26.09
N GLU A 31 -25.06 -8.97 26.17
CA GLU A 31 -24.97 -8.06 27.31
C GLU A 31 -25.89 -6.84 27.20
N THR A 32 -26.06 -6.29 26.00
CA THR A 32 -26.76 -5.00 25.80
C THR A 32 -28.15 -5.15 25.20
N GLY A 33 -28.49 -6.32 24.66
CA GLY A 33 -29.67 -6.54 23.84
C GLY A 33 -29.60 -5.95 22.42
N GLN A 34 -28.52 -5.23 22.07
CA GLN A 34 -28.36 -4.53 20.80
C GLN A 34 -27.36 -5.23 19.88
N THR A 35 -27.50 -5.12 18.56
CA THR A 35 -26.54 -5.70 17.60
C THR A 35 -25.49 -4.68 17.18
N LEU A 36 -24.22 -5.10 17.13
CA LEU A 36 -23.15 -4.34 16.51
C LEU A 36 -23.20 -4.51 14.99
N HIS A 37 -22.99 -3.40 14.28
CA HIS A 37 -22.96 -3.34 12.83
C HIS A 37 -21.69 -2.65 12.31
N VAL A 38 -21.24 -3.06 11.14
CA VAL A 38 -20.07 -2.50 10.47
C VAL A 38 -20.51 -1.41 9.50
N ARG A 39 -20.17 -0.15 9.79
CA ARG A 39 -20.39 0.97 8.87
C ARG A 39 -19.31 1.04 7.80
N SER A 40 -18.08 0.78 8.17
CA SER A 40 -16.94 0.73 7.25
C SER A 40 -15.94 -0.33 7.71
N GLY A 41 -15.59 -1.22 6.80
CA GLY A 41 -14.54 -2.23 7.01
C GLY A 41 -13.28 -1.92 6.21
N THR A 42 -12.74 -2.95 5.55
CA THR A 42 -11.59 -2.89 4.66
C THR A 42 -11.85 -2.04 3.42
N ARG A 43 -10.93 -1.11 3.19
CA ARG A 43 -10.89 -0.23 2.00
C ARG A 43 -9.71 -0.61 1.13
N THR A 44 -9.95 -0.65 -0.17
CA THR A 44 -8.87 -0.67 -1.15
C THR A 44 -8.12 0.67 -1.12
N VAL A 45 -6.94 0.70 -1.73
CA VAL A 45 -6.17 1.94 -1.92
C VAL A 45 -6.99 3.00 -2.64
N ALA A 46 -7.74 2.59 -3.68
CA ALA A 46 -8.50 3.51 -4.52
C ALA A 46 -9.68 4.15 -3.76
N GLU A 47 -10.41 3.36 -2.96
CA GLU A 47 -11.51 3.89 -2.15
C GLU A 47 -11.00 4.82 -1.04
N GLN A 48 -9.90 4.45 -0.37
CA GLN A 48 -9.27 5.30 0.64
C GLN A 48 -8.77 6.61 0.03
N GLN A 49 -8.16 6.55 -1.16
CA GLN A 49 -7.69 7.74 -1.88
C GLN A 49 -8.88 8.62 -2.31
N LYS A 50 -9.95 8.03 -2.86
CA LYS A 50 -11.14 8.78 -3.26
C LYS A 50 -11.74 9.53 -2.06
N GLY A 51 -11.90 8.87 -0.92
CA GLY A 51 -12.43 9.52 0.29
C GLY A 51 -11.52 10.66 0.77
N ARG A 52 -10.19 10.50 0.66
CA ARG A 52 -9.22 11.57 0.94
C ARG A 52 -9.33 12.74 -0.04
N ASP A 53 -9.48 12.48 -1.33
CA ASP A 53 -9.64 13.54 -2.34
C ASP A 53 -10.97 14.29 -2.15
N ASP A 54 -12.04 13.57 -1.79
CA ASP A 54 -13.34 14.17 -1.45
C ASP A 54 -13.22 15.08 -0.21
N TYR A 55 -12.45 14.67 0.82
CA TYR A 55 -12.17 15.49 1.99
C TYR A 55 -11.35 16.74 1.66
N LEU A 56 -10.24 16.58 0.93
CA LEU A 56 -9.36 17.69 0.56
C LEU A 56 -10.03 18.70 -0.38
N SER A 57 -10.98 18.25 -1.20
CA SER A 57 -11.80 19.11 -2.06
C SER A 57 -13.01 19.73 -1.37
N GLY A 58 -13.23 19.45 -0.08
CA GLY A 58 -14.35 19.97 0.69
C GLY A 58 -15.70 19.31 0.38
N ARG A 59 -15.73 18.24 -0.43
CA ARG A 59 -16.96 17.48 -0.76
C ARG A 59 -17.45 16.63 0.42
N THR A 60 -16.59 16.35 1.39
CA THR A 60 -16.99 15.76 2.68
C THR A 60 -16.26 16.42 3.84
N LYS A 61 -16.91 16.44 5.01
CA LYS A 61 -16.32 16.89 6.28
C LYS A 61 -15.62 15.76 7.04
N VAL A 62 -15.81 14.51 6.62
CA VAL A 62 -15.14 13.35 7.23
C VAL A 62 -13.68 13.38 6.85
N LYS A 63 -12.77 13.35 7.83
CA LYS A 63 -11.33 13.30 7.58
C LYS A 63 -10.95 11.88 7.14
N TRP A 64 -10.20 11.78 6.05
CA TRP A 64 -9.66 10.50 5.57
C TRP A 64 -8.13 10.53 5.63
N ALA A 65 -7.56 9.52 6.30
CA ALA A 65 -6.12 9.33 6.34
C ALA A 65 -5.54 8.98 4.95
N ASP A 66 -4.24 9.19 4.77
CA ASP A 66 -3.53 8.66 3.60
C ASP A 66 -3.72 7.14 3.49
N PRO A 67 -3.85 6.57 2.29
CA PRO A 67 -3.93 5.11 2.12
C PRO A 67 -2.86 4.30 2.84
N LYS A 68 -1.63 4.82 2.99
CA LYS A 68 -0.54 4.15 3.72
C LYS A 68 -0.60 4.32 5.23
N GLU A 69 -1.47 5.19 5.73
CA GLU A 69 -1.63 5.51 7.15
C GLU A 69 -2.95 4.97 7.70
N SER A 70 -3.91 4.67 6.82
CA SER A 70 -5.23 4.16 7.19
C SER A 70 -5.18 2.68 7.57
N SER A 71 -5.57 2.37 8.81
CA SER A 71 -5.78 1.01 9.31
C SER A 71 -6.99 0.29 8.68
N HIS A 72 -7.85 1.00 7.94
CA HIS A 72 -8.85 0.38 7.07
C HIS A 72 -8.26 -0.11 5.75
N CYS A 73 -7.12 0.45 5.33
CA CYS A 73 -6.62 0.26 3.99
C CYS A 73 -5.80 -1.03 3.88
N GLU A 74 -5.97 -1.74 2.76
CA GLU A 74 -5.22 -2.95 2.42
C GLU A 74 -3.69 -2.80 2.53
N ILE A 75 -3.20 -1.58 2.30
CA ILE A 75 -1.77 -1.23 2.31
C ILE A 75 -1.36 -0.43 3.53
N GLY A 76 -2.26 -0.26 4.50
CA GLY A 76 -1.95 0.36 5.77
C GLY A 76 -0.79 -0.37 6.45
N PRO A 77 -0.13 0.26 7.44
CA PRO A 77 1.13 -0.21 7.98
C PRO A 77 1.06 -1.62 8.60
N ALA A 78 -0.16 -2.05 8.98
CA ALA A 78 -0.44 -3.38 9.51
C ALA A 78 -1.56 -4.12 8.76
N GLY A 79 -1.90 -3.67 7.54
CA GLY A 79 -3.03 -4.17 6.77
C GLY A 79 -4.40 -3.72 7.30
N PRO A 80 -5.50 -4.17 6.67
CA PRO A 80 -6.84 -3.71 6.97
C PRO A 80 -7.38 -4.40 8.23
N ARG A 81 -7.20 -3.74 9.37
CA ARG A 81 -7.58 -4.23 10.70
C ARG A 81 -8.62 -3.37 11.40
N ALA A 82 -8.94 -2.22 10.84
CA ALA A 82 -9.89 -1.28 11.42
C ALA A 82 -11.34 -1.53 10.99
N LEU A 83 -12.26 -1.26 11.91
CA LEU A 83 -13.70 -1.24 11.71
C LEU A 83 -14.27 0.07 12.29
N ASP A 84 -15.15 0.72 11.52
CA ASP A 84 -16.01 1.78 12.02
C ASP A 84 -17.38 1.17 12.31
N LEU A 85 -17.84 1.30 13.56
CA LEU A 85 -18.99 0.57 14.08
C LEU A 85 -20.15 1.48 14.50
N TYR A 86 -21.34 0.89 14.51
CA TYR A 86 -22.52 1.43 15.18
C TYR A 86 -23.34 0.28 15.77
N ASP A 87 -24.37 0.58 16.55
CA ASP A 87 -25.28 -0.44 17.08
C ASP A 87 -26.73 -0.20 16.64
N SER A 88 -27.59 -1.21 16.81
CA SER A 88 -29.02 -1.15 16.46
C SER A 88 -29.85 -0.20 17.33
N GLY A 89 -29.24 0.40 18.35
CA GLY A 89 -29.82 1.46 19.15
C GLY A 89 -30.30 2.64 18.34
N ARG A 90 -31.38 3.27 18.80
CA ARG A 90 -31.85 4.54 18.24
C ARG A 90 -31.03 5.73 18.74
N ASP A 91 -30.38 5.57 19.88
CA ASP A 91 -29.43 6.49 20.47
C ASP A 91 -28.00 6.12 20.02
N ALA A 92 -27.13 7.13 19.92
CA ALA A 92 -25.76 7.03 19.42
C ALA A 92 -24.82 6.29 20.38
N GLY A 93 -25.23 5.13 20.90
CA GLY A 93 -24.59 4.39 21.97
C GLY A 93 -23.16 4.04 21.65
N VAL A 94 -22.93 3.22 20.63
CA VAL A 94 -21.55 2.84 20.26
C VAL A 94 -20.76 3.99 19.64
N THR A 95 -21.41 4.92 18.95
CA THR A 95 -20.72 6.00 18.23
C THR A 95 -20.33 7.18 19.13
N THR A 96 -20.86 7.27 20.34
CA THR A 96 -20.55 8.33 21.32
C THR A 96 -19.66 7.80 22.43
N LYS A 97 -18.47 8.39 22.58
CA LYS A 97 -17.53 8.02 23.65
C LYS A 97 -18.19 8.16 25.03
N GLY A 98 -17.99 7.15 25.87
CA GLY A 98 -18.33 7.18 27.29
C GLY A 98 -19.75 6.74 27.63
N THR A 99 -20.61 6.47 26.64
CA THR A 99 -21.91 5.85 26.90
C THR A 99 -21.73 4.43 27.45
N HIS A 100 -22.79 3.88 28.04
CA HIS A 100 -22.80 2.49 28.52
C HIS A 100 -22.40 1.50 27.39
N ARG A 101 -23.06 1.56 26.23
CA ARG A 101 -22.77 0.64 25.12
C ARG A 101 -21.40 0.84 24.50
N HIS A 102 -20.90 2.07 24.40
CA HIS A 102 -19.51 2.30 24.01
C HIS A 102 -18.54 1.59 24.96
N ASN A 103 -18.72 1.76 26.28
CA ASN A 103 -17.81 1.16 27.26
C ASN A 103 -17.88 -0.38 27.26
N VAL A 104 -19.07 -0.95 27.05
CA VAL A 104 -19.26 -2.40 26.83
C VAL A 104 -18.54 -2.85 25.56
N ALA A 105 -18.67 -2.11 24.46
CA ALA A 105 -17.98 -2.39 23.20
C ALA A 105 -16.46 -2.38 23.40
N VAL A 106 -15.88 -1.35 24.04
CA VAL A 106 -14.44 -1.27 24.33
C VAL A 106 -13.96 -2.47 25.15
N ARG A 107 -14.64 -2.78 26.27
CA ARG A 107 -14.25 -3.85 27.18
C ARG A 107 -14.34 -5.23 26.51
N LEU A 108 -15.44 -5.54 25.83
CA LEU A 108 -15.60 -6.80 25.13
C LEU A 108 -14.67 -6.90 23.91
N GLY A 109 -14.46 -5.81 23.18
CA GLY A 109 -13.56 -5.76 22.02
C GLY A 109 -12.14 -6.18 22.38
N ALA A 110 -11.62 -5.76 23.55
CA ALA A 110 -10.30 -6.11 24.03
C ALA A 110 -10.09 -7.63 24.20
N LYS A 111 -11.13 -8.37 24.60
CA LYS A 111 -11.13 -9.85 24.68
C LYS A 111 -10.84 -10.48 23.31
N TYR A 112 -11.36 -9.87 22.24
CA TYR A 112 -11.22 -10.33 20.86
C TYR A 112 -10.09 -9.64 20.09
N GLY A 113 -9.30 -8.82 20.78
CA GLY A 113 -8.13 -8.15 20.22
C GLY A 113 -8.38 -6.82 19.55
N PHE A 114 -9.60 -6.30 19.64
CA PHE A 114 -9.90 -4.93 19.24
C PHE A 114 -9.46 -3.96 20.33
N THR A 115 -8.70 -2.96 19.94
CA THR A 115 -8.47 -1.77 20.75
C THR A 115 -9.23 -0.62 20.12
N TRP A 116 -9.89 0.15 20.97
CA TRP A 116 -10.46 1.42 20.55
C TRP A 116 -9.35 2.43 20.30
N GLY A 117 -9.34 3.07 19.13
CA GLY A 117 -8.41 4.15 18.82
C GLY A 117 -7.92 4.21 17.38
N GLY A 118 -7.68 5.45 16.90
CA GLY A 118 -6.96 5.79 15.67
C GLY A 118 -5.75 6.65 16.02
N TRP A 119 -4.56 6.25 15.59
CA TRP A 119 -3.33 7.02 15.81
C TRP A 119 -3.46 8.43 15.20
N GLY A 120 -3.39 9.48 16.02
CA GLY A 120 -3.32 10.87 15.57
C GLY A 120 -4.65 11.56 15.19
N VAL A 121 -5.80 11.06 15.65
CA VAL A 121 -7.10 11.75 15.46
C VAL A 121 -7.49 12.50 16.76
N PRO A 122 -7.52 13.86 16.78
CA PRO A 122 -7.64 14.63 18.03
C PRO A 122 -9.01 14.60 18.71
N ALA A 123 -10.07 14.21 17.99
CA ALA A 123 -11.38 13.94 18.56
C ALA A 123 -11.58 12.42 18.54
N SER A 124 -11.69 11.80 19.70
CA SER A 124 -11.82 10.35 19.81
C SER A 124 -13.03 9.85 19.03
N GLU A 125 -12.80 9.22 17.89
CA GLU A 125 -13.81 8.54 17.09
C GLU A 125 -14.36 7.36 17.92
N GLY A 126 -15.50 7.56 18.60
CA GLY A 126 -16.11 6.53 19.45
C GLY A 126 -16.45 5.24 18.68
N TRP A 127 -16.57 5.36 17.36
CA TRP A 127 -16.90 4.28 16.45
C TRP A 127 -15.69 3.47 15.93
N HIS A 128 -14.44 3.92 16.12
CA HIS A 128 -13.28 3.35 15.43
C HIS A 128 -12.51 2.33 16.28
N PHE A 129 -12.38 1.09 15.78
CA PHE A 129 -11.72 -0.01 16.47
C PHE A 129 -10.73 -0.74 15.56
N GLU A 130 -9.53 -1.01 16.05
CA GLU A 130 -8.47 -1.75 15.33
C GLU A 130 -8.20 -3.11 15.98
N ASN A 131 -8.07 -4.19 15.20
CA ASN A 131 -7.68 -5.49 15.73
C ASN A 131 -6.16 -5.71 15.68
N HIS A 132 -5.51 -5.81 16.84
CA HIS A 132 -4.05 -5.99 16.94
C HIS A 132 -3.63 -7.42 17.29
N LYS A 133 -4.56 -8.31 17.65
CA LYS A 133 -4.23 -9.70 18.01
C LYS A 133 -4.30 -10.66 16.83
N VAL A 134 -5.19 -10.41 15.88
CA VAL A 134 -5.29 -11.29 14.71
C VAL A 134 -4.15 -11.02 13.74
N LYS A 135 -3.55 -12.09 13.24
CA LYS A 135 -2.65 -12.00 12.10
C LYS A 135 -3.49 -11.68 10.87
N VAL A 136 -3.44 -10.43 10.43
CA VAL A 136 -4.07 -10.02 9.17
C VAL A 136 -3.43 -10.83 8.05
N GLY A 137 -4.21 -11.72 7.44
CA GLY A 137 -3.68 -12.78 6.62
C GLY A 137 -3.32 -12.30 5.24
N VAL A 138 -2.02 -12.22 4.95
CA VAL A 138 -1.56 -12.65 3.64
C VAL A 138 -1.75 -14.16 3.58
N TYR A 139 -2.79 -14.61 2.89
CA TYR A 139 -2.97 -16.03 2.65
C TYR A 139 -2.18 -16.44 1.41
N GLY A 140 -1.18 -17.29 1.62
CA GLY A 140 -0.44 -17.99 0.58
C GLY A 140 -1.33 -18.98 -0.16
N THR A 141 -1.03 -19.16 -1.45
CA THR A 141 -1.59 -20.10 -2.44
C THR A 141 -2.38 -21.28 -1.87
N VAL A 142 -3.70 -21.27 -2.05
CA VAL A 142 -4.51 -22.49 -2.01
C VAL A 142 -4.54 -23.08 -3.41
N LYS A 143 -4.01 -24.30 -3.54
CA LYS A 143 -4.10 -25.11 -4.77
C LYS A 143 -5.57 -25.30 -5.14
N LYS A 144 -5.80 -25.11 -6.43
CA LYS A 144 -7.04 -25.19 -7.21
C LYS A 144 -7.75 -26.55 -7.03
N ALA A 145 -9.00 -26.54 -6.58
CA ALA A 145 -10.03 -27.49 -7.02
C ALA A 145 -11.16 -26.62 -7.59
N ALA A 146 -11.16 -26.47 -8.92
CA ALA A 146 -12.10 -25.63 -9.63
C ALA A 146 -13.30 -26.47 -10.05
N THR A 147 -14.47 -26.17 -9.50
CA THR A 147 -15.72 -26.32 -10.23
C THR A 147 -16.21 -24.92 -10.59
N ALA A 148 -16.47 -24.75 -11.87
CA ALA A 148 -16.73 -23.55 -12.63
C ALA A 148 -17.60 -22.46 -11.95
N VAL A 149 -17.04 -21.24 -11.82
CA VAL A 149 -17.68 -20.02 -12.33
C VAL A 149 -16.57 -19.08 -12.82
N LYS A 150 -16.59 -18.75 -14.11
CA LYS A 150 -15.75 -17.72 -14.74
C LYS A 150 -16.09 -16.36 -14.13
N SER A 151 -15.11 -15.66 -13.56
CA SER A 151 -15.10 -14.19 -13.54
C SER A 151 -13.65 -13.70 -13.55
N ALA A 152 -13.29 -13.10 -14.67
CA ALA A 152 -11.96 -12.65 -15.03
C ALA A 152 -11.73 -11.23 -14.54
N VAL A 153 -10.87 -11.01 -13.53
CA VAL A 153 -10.05 -9.78 -13.39
C VAL A 153 -8.78 -10.12 -12.59
N THR A 154 -7.77 -10.71 -13.24
CA THR A 154 -6.40 -10.75 -12.69
C THR A 154 -5.59 -9.61 -13.30
N SER A 155 -5.51 -8.47 -12.61
CA SER A 155 -4.57 -7.40 -12.97
C SER A 155 -3.15 -7.87 -12.64
N ALA A 156 -2.38 -8.21 -13.68
CA ALA A 156 -0.99 -8.62 -13.54
C ALA A 156 -0.14 -7.50 -12.92
N VAL A 157 0.47 -7.77 -11.76
CA VAL A 157 1.48 -6.86 -11.17
C VAL A 157 2.64 -6.74 -12.15
N THR A 158 2.92 -5.51 -12.59
CA THR A 158 4.01 -5.26 -13.53
C THR A 158 5.35 -5.74 -12.94
N PRO A 159 6.07 -6.65 -13.61
CA PRO A 159 7.33 -7.16 -13.09
C PRO A 159 8.39 -6.05 -13.06
N ALA A 160 9.36 -6.14 -12.13
CA ALA A 160 10.47 -5.19 -12.04
C ALA A 160 11.25 -5.06 -13.38
N SER A 161 11.36 -6.17 -14.12
CA SER A 161 11.98 -6.21 -15.44
C SER A 161 11.25 -5.39 -16.51
N ALA A 162 10.02 -4.90 -16.24
CA ALA A 162 9.35 -4.00 -17.16
C ALA A 162 10.15 -2.70 -17.39
N MET A 163 10.91 -2.21 -16.40
CA MET A 163 11.80 -1.04 -16.59
C MET A 163 12.90 -1.29 -17.61
N LEU A 164 13.35 -2.54 -17.77
CA LEU A 164 14.39 -2.88 -18.75
C LEU A 164 13.89 -2.70 -20.19
N LYS A 165 12.58 -2.66 -20.40
CA LYS A 165 11.96 -2.41 -21.71
C LYS A 165 11.73 -0.93 -22.00
N TRP A 166 12.13 -0.04 -21.09
CA TRP A 166 11.92 1.40 -21.25
C TRP A 166 13.05 2.01 -22.06
N ARG A 167 13.01 3.32 -22.32
CA ARG A 167 14.12 4.01 -22.98
C ARG A 167 15.27 4.17 -21.99
N TRP A 168 16.51 3.87 -22.37
CA TRP A 168 17.71 3.98 -21.54
C TRP A 168 18.81 4.85 -22.16
N ALA A 169 18.62 5.37 -23.38
CA ALA A 169 19.64 6.12 -24.09
C ALA A 169 20.18 7.32 -23.28
N GLY A 170 19.32 8.13 -22.66
CA GLY A 170 19.76 9.28 -21.87
C GLY A 170 20.50 8.85 -20.60
N VAL A 171 20.04 7.81 -19.91
CA VAL A 171 20.77 7.22 -18.79
C VAL A 171 22.12 6.65 -19.25
N GLN A 172 22.20 5.96 -20.39
CA GLN A 172 23.46 5.44 -20.92
C GLN A 172 24.47 6.57 -21.19
N GLU A 173 24.04 7.71 -21.70
CA GLU A 173 24.90 8.89 -21.89
C GLU A 173 25.44 9.41 -20.56
N MET A 174 24.57 9.62 -19.56
CA MET A 174 24.97 9.99 -18.21
C MET A 174 25.97 8.98 -17.60
N LEU A 175 25.73 7.69 -17.79
CA LEU A 175 26.60 6.62 -17.25
C LEU A 175 27.96 6.58 -17.95
N ARG A 176 28.02 6.95 -19.25
CA ARG A 176 29.26 7.01 -20.03
C ARG A 176 30.19 8.09 -19.47
N VAL A 177 29.64 9.28 -19.22
CA VAL A 177 30.41 10.42 -18.69
C VAL A 177 30.87 10.21 -17.25
N HIS A 178 30.02 9.65 -16.38
CA HIS A 178 30.27 9.68 -14.93
C HIS A 178 30.56 8.31 -14.27
N TYR A 179 30.26 7.20 -14.92
CA TYR A 179 30.23 5.88 -14.27
C TYR A 179 30.93 4.77 -15.05
N ASN A 180 31.86 5.15 -15.93
CA ASN A 180 32.74 4.27 -16.72
C ASN A 180 31.93 3.22 -17.51
N TYR A 181 30.79 3.63 -18.07
CA TYR A 181 30.06 2.84 -19.05
C TYR A 181 30.75 2.96 -20.42
N ARG A 182 31.13 1.83 -21.02
CA ARG A 182 31.94 1.79 -22.25
C ARG A 182 31.23 1.15 -23.45
N ALA A 183 30.03 0.63 -23.27
CA ALA A 183 29.23 0.09 -24.37
C ALA A 183 28.52 1.22 -25.15
N GLY A 184 27.96 0.87 -26.30
CA GLY A 184 27.24 1.81 -27.15
C GLY A 184 25.94 2.32 -26.53
N ILE A 185 25.51 3.52 -26.94
CA ILE A 185 24.23 4.11 -26.58
C ILE A 185 23.16 3.52 -27.50
N ASP A 186 22.68 2.34 -27.15
CA ASP A 186 21.81 1.50 -27.98
C ASP A 186 20.37 1.39 -27.46
N ASN A 187 20.05 2.16 -26.42
CA ASN A 187 18.76 2.14 -25.72
C ASN A 187 18.43 0.78 -25.06
N ASN A 188 19.41 -0.13 -24.99
CA ASN A 188 19.23 -1.48 -24.48
C ASN A 188 20.02 -1.65 -23.17
N PRO A 189 19.34 -1.71 -22.02
CA PRO A 189 20.02 -2.00 -20.75
C PRO A 189 20.37 -3.49 -20.62
N GLY A 190 20.23 -4.32 -21.65
CA GLY A 190 20.57 -5.73 -21.68
C GLY A 190 19.36 -6.67 -21.63
N GLY A 191 19.66 -7.98 -21.64
CA GLY A 191 18.66 -9.05 -21.67
C GLY A 191 17.70 -9.07 -20.47
N PRO A 192 16.68 -9.96 -20.48
CA PRO A 192 15.59 -9.98 -19.49
C PRO A 192 16.03 -10.23 -18.03
N ASP A 193 17.29 -10.60 -17.81
CA ASP A 193 17.92 -10.74 -16.51
C ASP A 193 18.68 -9.50 -16.02
N GLY A 194 18.89 -8.48 -16.87
CA GLY A 194 19.57 -7.24 -16.51
C GLY A 194 21.03 -7.42 -16.11
N ARG A 195 21.71 -8.49 -16.57
CA ARG A 195 23.14 -8.72 -16.31
C ARG A 195 24.02 -8.06 -17.36
N SER A 196 23.85 -6.74 -17.55
CA SER A 196 24.61 -5.98 -18.54
C SER A 196 25.56 -4.97 -17.92
N GLN A 197 26.47 -4.45 -18.76
CA GLN A 197 27.32 -3.33 -18.37
C GLN A 197 26.50 -2.07 -18.03
N THR A 198 25.37 -1.84 -18.73
CA THR A 198 24.46 -0.71 -18.47
C THR A 198 23.88 -0.80 -17.06
N VAL A 199 23.31 -1.95 -16.68
CA VAL A 199 22.73 -2.15 -15.35
C VAL A 199 23.81 -2.11 -14.26
N ALA A 200 24.99 -2.69 -14.51
CA ALA A 200 26.10 -2.63 -13.57
C ALA A 200 26.58 -1.19 -13.33
N ALA A 201 26.74 -0.39 -14.40
CA ALA A 201 27.08 1.03 -14.30
C ALA A 201 25.99 1.82 -13.58
N HIS A 202 24.71 1.55 -13.89
CA HIS A 202 23.58 2.21 -13.25
C HIS A 202 23.50 1.93 -11.74
N ARG A 203 23.78 0.69 -11.32
CA ARG A 203 23.87 0.36 -9.88
C ARG A 203 25.00 1.11 -9.19
N ARG A 204 26.16 1.28 -9.84
CA ARG A 204 27.25 2.12 -9.30
C ARG A 204 26.79 3.55 -9.11
N PHE A 205 26.08 4.11 -10.08
CA PHE A 205 25.45 5.43 -9.95
C PHE A 205 24.48 5.51 -8.75
N LEU A 206 23.53 4.57 -8.65
CA LEU A 206 22.54 4.56 -7.59
C LEU A 206 23.15 4.38 -6.19
N ASN A 207 24.22 3.59 -6.08
CA ASN A 207 24.98 3.41 -4.85
C ASN A 207 25.80 4.67 -4.52
N ALA A 208 26.57 5.21 -5.49
CA ALA A 208 27.45 6.36 -5.28
C ALA A 208 26.69 7.63 -4.88
N LYS A 209 25.46 7.81 -5.37
CA LYS A 209 24.60 8.94 -4.99
C LYS A 209 23.72 8.67 -3.76
N GLY A 210 23.90 7.51 -3.11
CA GLY A 210 23.19 7.12 -1.88
C GLY A 210 21.70 6.77 -2.07
N TYR A 211 21.22 6.63 -3.31
CA TYR A 211 19.82 6.28 -3.58
C TYR A 211 19.48 4.87 -3.10
N ALA A 212 20.39 3.92 -3.28
CA ALA A 212 20.24 2.56 -2.75
C ALA A 212 20.20 2.53 -1.22
N GLN A 213 21.11 3.27 -0.57
CA GLN A 213 21.17 3.36 0.89
C GLN A 213 19.88 3.95 1.46
N ARG A 214 19.35 5.02 0.86
CA ARG A 214 18.05 5.61 1.26
C ARG A 214 16.87 4.66 1.02
N ALA A 215 16.90 3.89 -0.06
CA ALA A 215 15.81 2.97 -0.41
C ALA A 215 15.80 1.68 0.43
N LEU A 216 16.97 1.19 0.81
CA LEU A 216 17.15 -0.20 1.28
C LEU A 216 17.97 -0.33 2.57
N GLY A 217 18.61 0.74 3.04
CA GLY A 217 19.60 0.69 4.14
C GLY A 217 20.92 0.01 3.75
N ARG A 218 21.13 -0.32 2.47
CA ARG A 218 22.33 -0.99 1.95
C ARG A 218 22.54 -0.70 0.46
N ASN A 219 23.76 -0.95 -0.02
CA ASN A 219 24.09 -0.89 -1.45
C ASN A 219 23.46 -2.03 -2.27
N LEU A 220 23.11 -1.74 -3.52
CA LEU A 220 22.73 -2.73 -4.52
C LEU A 220 23.93 -3.62 -4.86
N ARG A 221 23.69 -4.93 -4.97
CA ARG A 221 24.69 -5.94 -5.31
C ARG A 221 24.65 -6.26 -6.81
N ALA A 222 25.73 -6.83 -7.33
CA ALA A 222 25.71 -7.44 -8.66
C ALA A 222 24.70 -8.58 -8.70
N GLY A 223 24.05 -8.80 -9.86
CA GLY A 223 23.04 -9.84 -10.01
C GLY A 223 21.95 -9.49 -11.00
N LYS A 224 20.84 -10.24 -10.94
CA LYS A 224 19.66 -10.01 -11.79
C LYS A 224 18.98 -8.68 -11.43
N TRP A 225 18.43 -7.96 -12.41
CA TRP A 225 17.56 -6.82 -12.13
C TRP A 225 16.31 -7.24 -11.33
N ASP A 226 16.05 -6.58 -10.22
CA ASP A 226 14.99 -6.94 -9.29
C ASP A 226 14.23 -5.71 -8.72
N ARG A 227 13.39 -5.94 -7.71
CA ARG A 227 12.59 -4.88 -7.08
C ARG A 227 13.44 -3.86 -6.31
N ASN A 228 14.62 -4.25 -5.85
CA ASN A 228 15.52 -3.35 -5.13
C ASN A 228 16.11 -2.32 -6.09
N ASP A 229 16.43 -2.72 -7.32
CA ASP A 229 16.83 -1.79 -8.38
C ASP A 229 15.73 -0.76 -8.64
N VAL A 230 14.48 -1.20 -8.78
CA VAL A 230 13.34 -0.31 -9.00
C VAL A 230 13.14 0.65 -7.84
N LYS A 231 13.28 0.20 -6.58
CA LYS A 231 13.18 1.09 -5.40
C LYS A 231 14.25 2.18 -5.41
N ALA A 232 15.51 1.81 -5.64
CA ALA A 232 16.58 2.78 -5.72
C ALA A 232 16.35 3.80 -6.85
N ASN A 233 15.83 3.35 -7.99
CA ASN A 233 15.42 4.23 -9.08
C ASN A 233 14.27 5.16 -8.68
N GLN A 234 13.25 4.67 -8.00
CA GLN A 234 12.14 5.50 -7.52
C GLN A 234 12.64 6.59 -6.55
N VAL A 235 13.63 6.32 -5.69
CA VAL A 235 14.28 7.35 -4.86
C VAL A 235 15.05 8.35 -5.70
N TRP A 236 15.82 7.89 -6.69
CA TRP A 236 16.50 8.79 -7.62
C TRP A 236 15.52 9.70 -8.36
N LEU A 237 14.46 9.15 -8.94
CA LEU A 237 13.43 9.91 -9.62
C LEU A 237 12.72 10.89 -8.69
N ALA A 238 12.53 10.55 -7.41
CA ALA A 238 11.93 11.45 -6.42
C ALA A 238 12.84 12.63 -6.07
N SER A 239 14.16 12.47 -6.20
CA SER A 239 15.14 13.51 -5.91
C SER A 239 15.34 14.52 -7.04
N ARG A 240 14.78 14.28 -8.23
CA ARG A 240 14.93 15.20 -9.37
C ARG A 240 14.06 16.45 -9.16
N LYS A 241 14.63 17.64 -9.38
CA LYS A 241 13.96 18.92 -9.14
C LYS A 241 12.87 19.24 -10.17
N SER A 242 13.10 18.90 -11.42
CA SER A 242 12.26 19.23 -12.59
C SER A 242 10.94 18.45 -12.65
N ASN A 243 10.95 17.18 -12.23
CA ASN A 243 9.76 16.35 -12.15
C ASN A 243 9.94 15.27 -11.06
N PRO A 244 9.84 15.66 -9.77
CA PRO A 244 10.05 14.72 -8.69
C PRO A 244 8.99 13.63 -8.75
N TYR A 245 9.41 12.38 -8.86
CA TYR A 245 8.53 11.24 -8.69
C TYR A 245 7.84 11.30 -7.32
N ARG A 246 6.51 11.46 -7.34
CA ARG A 246 5.67 11.54 -6.13
C ARG A 246 5.00 10.21 -5.77
N GLY A 247 5.30 9.16 -6.54
CA GLY A 247 4.76 7.83 -6.32
C GLY A 247 5.47 7.10 -5.18
N LYS A 248 5.06 5.86 -4.93
CA LYS A 248 5.61 5.05 -3.85
C LYS A 248 6.98 4.49 -4.25
N ILE A 249 7.89 4.40 -3.29
CA ILE A 249 9.15 3.67 -3.40
C ILE A 249 8.89 2.21 -2.99
N ASP A 250 8.27 1.44 -3.88
CA ASP A 250 7.74 0.09 -3.62
C ASP A 250 8.39 -1.01 -4.48
N GLY A 251 9.26 -0.62 -5.41
CA GLY A 251 9.93 -1.54 -6.32
C GLY A 251 9.01 -2.12 -7.39
N ILE A 252 7.86 -1.49 -7.64
CA ILE A 252 6.93 -1.85 -8.71
C ILE A 252 6.93 -0.72 -9.74
N PRO A 253 7.37 -0.99 -10.98
CA PRO A 253 7.45 0.06 -11.99
C PRO A 253 6.07 0.34 -12.59
N GLY A 254 5.37 1.30 -12.00
CA GLY A 254 4.05 1.74 -12.44
C GLY A 254 4.08 2.94 -13.40
N LYS A 255 2.89 3.41 -13.81
CA LYS A 255 2.72 4.56 -14.73
C LYS A 255 3.47 5.82 -14.28
N GLN A 256 3.46 6.13 -12.98
CA GLN A 256 4.20 7.27 -12.46
C GLN A 256 5.71 7.06 -12.52
N THR A 257 6.19 5.84 -12.21
CA THR A 257 7.61 5.51 -12.35
C THR A 257 8.04 5.66 -13.81
N ARG A 258 7.20 5.20 -14.75
CA ARG A 258 7.42 5.36 -16.18
C ARG A 258 7.47 6.83 -16.62
N SER A 259 6.50 7.64 -16.22
CA SER A 259 6.45 9.06 -16.60
C SER A 259 7.65 9.85 -16.07
N SER A 260 8.01 9.63 -14.80
CA SER A 260 9.20 10.25 -14.21
C SER A 260 10.48 9.74 -14.86
N TRP A 261 10.54 8.45 -15.22
CA TRP A 261 11.64 7.88 -15.97
C TRP A 261 11.79 8.50 -17.37
N ASP A 262 10.71 8.60 -18.14
CA ASP A 262 10.74 9.21 -19.47
C ASP A 262 11.17 10.69 -19.41
N THR A 263 10.84 11.38 -18.32
CA THR A 263 11.31 12.75 -18.07
C THR A 263 12.80 12.77 -17.74
N ALA A 264 13.26 11.89 -16.86
CA ALA A 264 14.67 11.74 -16.52
C ALA A 264 15.53 11.38 -17.74
N GLU A 265 15.01 10.52 -18.64
CA GLU A 265 15.64 10.17 -19.90
C GLU A 265 15.83 11.38 -20.82
N ARG A 266 14.78 12.20 -21.02
CA ARG A 266 14.88 13.42 -21.84
C ARG A 266 15.87 14.42 -21.27
N GLU A 267 15.84 14.60 -19.95
CA GLU A 267 16.75 15.53 -19.27
C GLU A 267 18.20 15.06 -19.33
N ASN A 268 18.45 13.77 -19.14
CA ASN A 268 19.80 13.24 -19.26
C ASN A 268 20.29 13.33 -20.71
N ALA A 269 19.45 13.02 -21.71
CA ALA A 269 19.81 13.14 -23.12
C ALA A 269 20.04 14.59 -23.57
N ALA A 270 19.49 15.58 -22.87
CA ALA A 270 19.75 17.00 -23.13
C ALA A 270 21.02 17.51 -22.43
N ALA A 271 21.46 16.83 -21.36
CA ALA A 271 22.56 17.27 -20.51
C ALA A 271 23.90 16.58 -20.80
N PHE A 272 23.87 15.42 -21.47
CA PHE A 272 25.03 14.56 -21.75
C PHE A 272 25.02 14.13 -23.21
#